data_AF-A0A2A4Y9N4-F1
#
_entry.id   AF-A0A2A4Y9N4-F1
#
_cell.length_a   1.000
_cell.length_b   1.000
_cell.length_c   1.000
_cell.angle_alpha   90.00
_cell.angle_beta   90.00
_cell.angle_gamma   90.00
#
_symmetry.space_group_name_H-M   'P 1'
#
loop_
_entity.id
_entity.type
_entity.pdbx_description
1 polymer ?
#
loop_
_entity_poly.entity_id
_entity_poly.type
_entity_poly.pdbx_seq_one_letter_code
_entity_poly.pdbx_strand_id
1 'polypeptide(L)'
;MATGVSPAVGNWYQGSEQIRFEVTSLDEDDGVIEIQYFDGELDEIEFEAWTRMGIVSISPPEDWSSIYGEQGLDDPGYTDLSARPDSYQYTLDDLERDE
;
A
#
# COMPACT_ATOMS: atom_id res chain seq x y z
N MET A 1 -4.13 -1.23 -28.82
CA MET A 1 -3.37 -0.09 -28.27
C MET A 1 -2.81 -0.59 -26.95
N ALA A 2 -1.49 -0.79 -26.85
CA ALA A 2 -0.87 -1.13 -25.58
C ALA A 2 -0.93 0.13 -24.71
N THR A 3 -1.92 0.21 -23.83
CA THR A 3 -2.00 1.26 -22.82
C THR A 3 -0.89 0.97 -21.81
N GLY A 4 0.28 1.57 -22.03
CA GLY A 4 1.39 1.49 -21.09
C GLY A 4 0.91 1.96 -19.73
N VAL A 5 0.80 1.02 -18.80
CA VAL A 5 0.33 1.30 -17.45
C VAL A 5 1.51 1.70 -16.58
N SER A 6 1.37 2.77 -15.82
CA SER A 6 2.38 3.18 -14.85
C SER A 6 2.41 2.19 -13.69
N PRO A 7 3.59 1.72 -13.26
CA PRO A 7 3.68 0.89 -12.06
C PRO A 7 3.33 1.75 -10.84
N ALA A 8 2.53 1.18 -9.93
CA ALA A 8 2.03 1.85 -8.75
C ALA A 8 2.03 0.87 -7.59
N VAL A 9 2.63 1.26 -6.47
CA VAL A 9 2.69 0.44 -5.26
C VAL A 9 1.27 0.07 -4.79
N GLY A 10 1.08 -1.18 -4.39
CA GLY A 10 -0.22 -1.73 -3.97
C GLY A 10 -1.18 -2.06 -5.11
N ASN A 11 -0.73 -1.96 -6.37
CA ASN A 11 -1.56 -2.31 -7.53
C ASN A 11 -1.14 -3.65 -8.13
N TRP A 12 -2.13 -4.31 -8.73
CA TRP A 12 -2.00 -5.61 -9.35
C TRP A 12 -1.86 -5.51 -10.87
N TYR A 13 -0.99 -6.35 -11.40
CA TYR A 13 -0.63 -6.34 -12.81
C TYR A 13 -0.56 -7.75 -13.36
N GLN A 14 -0.79 -7.87 -14.67
CA GLN A 14 -0.72 -9.12 -15.41
C GLN A 14 0.24 -8.99 -16.58
N GLY A 15 1.24 -9.87 -16.64
CA GLY A 15 2.18 -9.98 -17.75
C GLY A 15 1.66 -10.82 -18.92
N SER A 16 2.50 -10.96 -19.94
CA SER A 16 2.17 -11.71 -21.18
C SER A 16 1.93 -13.21 -20.95
N GLU A 17 2.50 -13.81 -19.90
CA GLU A 17 2.37 -15.23 -19.58
C GLU A 17 1.22 -15.54 -18.59
N GLN A 18 0.24 -14.64 -18.45
CA GLN A 18 -0.82 -14.74 -17.42
C GLN A 18 -0.30 -14.74 -15.98
N ILE A 19 0.98 -14.39 -15.80
CA ILE A 19 1.60 -14.22 -14.50
C ILE A 19 1.01 -12.95 -13.89
N ARG A 20 0.55 -13.07 -12.64
CA ARG A 20 -0.05 -12.00 -11.85
C ARG A 20 0.87 -11.67 -10.69
N PHE A 21 1.13 -10.38 -10.52
CA PHE A 21 2.01 -9.87 -9.49
C PHE A 21 1.53 -8.51 -9.01
N GLU A 22 1.87 -8.18 -7.77
CA GLU A 22 1.64 -6.89 -7.14
C GLU A 22 2.92 -6.08 -7.13
N VAL A 23 2.85 -4.78 -7.39
CA VAL A 23 3.99 -3.89 -7.15
C VAL A 23 4.02 -3.57 -5.66
N THR A 24 5.05 -3.98 -4.94
CA THR A 24 5.20 -3.66 -3.50
C THR A 24 6.08 -2.42 -3.27
N SER A 25 7.04 -2.16 -4.17
CA SER A 25 7.95 -1.01 -4.05
C SER A 25 8.37 -0.48 -5.41
N LEU A 26 8.74 0.80 -5.46
CA LEU A 26 9.30 1.46 -6.63
C LEU A 26 10.58 2.17 -6.19
N ASP A 27 11.69 1.88 -6.85
CA ASP A 27 12.94 2.59 -6.63
C ASP A 27 13.27 3.42 -7.89
N GLU A 28 13.01 4.72 -7.79
CA GLU A 28 13.27 5.66 -8.89
C GLU A 28 14.76 6.01 -9.02
N ASP A 29 15.57 5.77 -7.99
CA ASP A 29 17.01 6.08 -7.98
C ASP A 29 17.78 5.01 -8.78
N ASP A 30 17.49 3.73 -8.53
CA ASP A 30 18.06 2.60 -9.25
C ASP A 30 17.27 2.26 -10.53
N GLY A 31 16.02 2.73 -10.64
CA GLY A 31 15.19 2.52 -11.81
C GLY A 31 14.58 1.11 -11.88
N VAL A 32 14.26 0.55 -10.71
CA VAL A 32 13.72 -0.80 -10.55
C VAL A 32 12.37 -0.79 -9.85
N ILE A 33 11.57 -1.80 -10.14
CA ILE A 33 10.22 -2.01 -9.64
C ILE A 33 10.23 -3.35 -8.91
N GLU A 34 9.99 -3.34 -7.61
CA GLU A 34 9.89 -4.55 -6.80
C GLU A 34 8.46 -5.08 -6.88
N ILE A 35 8.33 -6.32 -7.35
CA ILE A 35 7.07 -7.01 -7.49
C ILE A 35 7.01 -8.25 -6.60
N GLN A 36 5.81 -8.59 -6.15
CA GLN A 36 5.51 -9.82 -5.43
C GLN A 36 4.56 -10.69 -6.25
N TYR A 37 4.95 -11.94 -6.48
CA TYR A 37 4.09 -12.94 -7.10
C TYR A 37 3.09 -13.52 -6.10
N PHE A 38 2.04 -14.18 -6.61
CA PHE A 38 1.03 -14.88 -5.79
C PHE A 38 1.62 -15.95 -4.85
N ASP A 39 2.77 -16.54 -5.18
CA ASP A 39 3.44 -17.52 -4.31
C ASP A 39 4.19 -16.87 -3.12
N GLY A 40 4.28 -15.53 -3.11
CA GLY A 40 5.02 -14.75 -2.12
C GLY A 40 6.48 -14.46 -2.51
N GLU A 41 6.93 -14.97 -3.66
CA GLU A 41 8.24 -14.67 -4.23
C GLU A 41 8.34 -13.18 -4.62
N LEU A 42 9.47 -12.55 -4.28
CA LEU A 42 9.80 -11.18 -4.64
C LEU A 42 10.76 -11.18 -5.83
N ASP A 43 10.56 -10.25 -6.74
CA ASP A 43 11.37 -10.11 -7.95
C ASP A 43 11.44 -8.64 -8.38
N GLU A 44 12.48 -8.27 -9.13
CA GLU A 44 12.79 -6.89 -9.48
C GLU A 44 12.79 -6.71 -11.00
N ILE A 45 12.04 -5.72 -11.49
CA ILE A 45 11.90 -5.43 -12.91
C ILE A 45 12.34 -3.99 -13.19
N GLU A 46 13.23 -3.80 -14.16
CA GLU A 46 13.64 -2.46 -14.62
C GLU A 46 12.47 -1.70 -15.30
N PHE A 47 12.40 -0.37 -15.15
CA PHE A 47 11.37 0.45 -15.82
C PHE A 47 11.37 0.30 -17.36
N GLU A 48 12.55 0.11 -17.96
CA GLU A 48 12.65 -0.16 -19.39
C GLU A 48 12.07 -1.52 -19.78
N ALA A 49 12.25 -2.54 -18.93
CA ALA A 49 11.66 -3.86 -19.15
C ALA A 49 10.14 -3.81 -18.97
N TRP A 50 9.65 -3.13 -17.92
CA TRP A 50 8.23 -2.93 -17.65
C TRP A 50 7.46 -2.41 -18.86
N THR A 51 7.97 -1.33 -19.47
CA THR A 51 7.34 -0.72 -20.65
C THR A 51 7.34 -1.63 -21.88
N ARG A 52 8.34 -2.52 -21.99
CA ARG A 52 8.48 -3.47 -23.11
C ARG A 52 7.67 -4.76 -22.93
N MET A 53 7.39 -5.17 -21.70
CA MET A 53 6.69 -6.42 -21.37
C MET A 53 5.18 -6.40 -21.72
N GLY A 54 4.61 -5.24 -22.00
CA GLY A 54 3.18 -5.12 -22.36
C GLY A 54 2.26 -5.48 -21.21
N ILE A 55 2.65 -5.11 -19.99
CA ILE A 55 1.93 -5.39 -18.76
C ILE A 55 0.61 -4.62 -18.74
N VAL A 56 -0.44 -5.22 -18.17
CA VAL A 56 -1.75 -4.59 -17.98
C VAL A 56 -2.10 -4.52 -16.50
N SER A 57 -2.68 -3.40 -16.04
CA SER A 57 -3.27 -3.33 -14.71
C SER A 57 -4.52 -4.19 -14.65
N ILE A 58 -4.63 -4.98 -13.59
CA ILE A 58 -5.81 -5.78 -13.27
C ILE A 58 -6.29 -5.43 -11.87
N SER A 59 -7.56 -5.72 -11.58
CA SER A 59 -8.00 -5.73 -10.18
C SER A 59 -7.35 -6.89 -9.43
N PRO A 60 -7.09 -6.74 -8.11
CA PRO A 60 -6.63 -7.86 -7.28
C PRO A 60 -7.62 -9.02 -7.41
N PRO A 61 -7.14 -10.27 -7.46
CA PRO A 61 -8.03 -11.42 -7.41
C PRO A 61 -8.79 -11.42 -6.07
N GLU A 62 -10.09 -11.74 -6.10
CA GLU A 62 -10.98 -11.72 -4.92
C GLU A 62 -10.43 -12.50 -3.72
N ASP A 63 -9.60 -13.52 -3.98
CA ASP A 63 -8.99 -14.38 -2.97
C ASP A 63 -7.75 -13.74 -2.29
N TRP A 64 -6.99 -12.87 -2.97
CA TRP A 64 -5.75 -12.29 -2.42
C TRP A 64 -6.01 -11.21 -1.36
N SER A 65 -7.02 -10.38 -1.62
CA SER A 65 -7.54 -9.46 -0.60
C SER A 65 -8.13 -10.21 0.59
N SER A 66 -8.41 -11.51 0.50
CA SER A 66 -8.87 -12.30 1.63
C SER A 66 -7.73 -12.83 2.51
N ILE A 67 -6.49 -12.93 2.00
CA ILE A 67 -5.31 -13.33 2.78
C ILE A 67 -4.71 -12.13 3.52
N TYR A 68 -4.79 -10.93 2.93
CA TYR A 68 -4.20 -9.70 3.48
C TYR A 68 -5.21 -8.61 3.90
N GLY A 69 -6.50 -8.78 3.62
CA GLY A 69 -7.50 -7.70 3.73
C GLY A 69 -8.73 -8.05 4.56
N GLU A 70 -8.54 -8.11 5.87
CA GLU A 70 -9.50 -7.50 6.80
C GLU A 70 -8.80 -6.36 7.54
N GLN A 71 -8.27 -5.39 6.81
CA GLN A 71 -8.21 -3.99 7.26
C GLN A 71 -8.65 -3.13 6.09
N GLY A 72 -9.93 -2.77 6.15
CA GLY A 72 -10.55 -1.90 5.18
C GLY A 72 -9.76 -0.61 5.02
N LEU A 73 -9.85 -0.10 3.80
CA LEU A 73 -10.06 1.30 3.49
C LEU A 73 -10.85 2.02 4.62
N ASP A 74 -10.18 2.43 5.69
CA ASP A 74 -10.54 3.64 6.39
C ASP A 74 -9.79 4.75 5.66
N ASP A 75 -10.49 5.35 4.71
CA ASP A 75 -10.31 6.72 4.27
C ASP A 75 -9.56 7.52 5.36
N PRO A 76 -8.31 8.00 5.16
CA PRO A 76 -7.76 8.98 6.07
C PRO A 76 -8.55 10.26 5.84
N GLY A 77 -9.71 10.34 6.49
CA GLY A 77 -10.55 11.51 6.61
C GLY A 77 -9.71 12.60 7.26
N TYR A 78 -8.98 13.32 6.43
CA TYR A 78 -8.36 14.58 6.74
C TYR A 78 -9.51 15.53 7.09
N THR A 79 -9.87 15.62 8.37
CA THR A 79 -10.34 16.82 9.09
C THR A 79 -10.83 16.41 10.48
N ASP A 80 -9.92 16.37 11.46
CA ASP A 80 -10.09 17.16 12.70
C ASP A 80 -8.76 17.28 13.45
N LEU A 81 -7.86 18.13 12.94
CA LEU A 81 -6.78 18.73 13.75
C LEU A 81 -7.23 20.08 14.35
N SER A 82 -8.51 20.20 14.75
CA SER A 82 -9.03 21.41 15.42
C SER A 82 -9.35 21.24 16.92
N ALA A 83 -8.93 20.14 17.56
CA ALA A 83 -8.85 20.09 19.01
C ALA A 83 -7.54 20.76 19.48
N ARG A 84 -7.69 22.03 19.83
CA ARG A 84 -6.69 22.98 20.34
C ARG A 84 -5.69 22.37 21.35
N PRO A 85 -4.45 22.90 21.39
CA PRO A 85 -3.47 22.54 22.40
C PRO A 85 -3.84 23.12 23.76
N ASP A 86 -3.31 22.48 24.80
CA ASP A 86 -3.10 23.02 26.14
C ASP A 86 -4.29 23.01 27.11
N SER A 87 -4.41 21.92 27.88
CA SER A 87 -4.61 22.01 29.32
C SER A 87 -4.23 20.68 29.97
N TYR A 88 -2.93 20.52 30.20
CA TYR A 88 -2.46 19.76 31.34
C TYR A 88 -3.01 20.43 32.60
N GLN A 89 -3.98 19.82 33.27
CA GLN A 89 -4.13 20.03 34.70
C GLN A 89 -4.64 18.73 35.33
N TYR A 90 -3.69 17.84 35.56
CA TYR A 90 -3.78 16.91 36.68
C TYR A 90 -3.94 17.77 37.95
N THR A 91 -5.10 17.79 38.57
CA THR A 91 -5.19 18.13 39.99
C THR A 91 -5.05 16.82 40.75
N LEU A 92 -3.82 16.52 41.17
CA LEU A 92 -3.48 15.56 42.23
C LEU A 92 -4.10 16.03 43.57
N ASP A 93 -5.42 16.27 43.59
CA ASP A 93 -6.19 16.76 44.74
C ASP A 93 -7.32 15.77 45.09
N ASP A 94 -7.53 14.72 44.29
CA ASP A 94 -8.56 13.69 44.49
C ASP A 94 -7.97 12.31 44.86
N LEU A 95 -6.73 12.27 45.36
CA LEU A 95 -6.04 11.02 45.74
C LEU A 95 -5.46 11.04 47.15
N GLU A 96 -5.99 11.90 48.02
CA GLU A 96 -5.80 11.80 49.48
C GLU A 96 -7.14 12.01 50.18
N ARG A 97 -8.11 11.15 49.83
CA ARG A 97 -9.27 10.92 50.68
C ARG A 97 -8.78 10.14 51.90
N ASP A 98 -8.50 10.89 52.96
CA ASP A 98 -8.28 10.43 54.33
C ASP A 98 -9.38 9.43 54.75
N GLU A 99 -8.98 8.24 55.21
CA GLU A 99 -9.77 7.32 56.03
C GLU A 99 -9.02 6.98 57.32
#